data_AF-A0A059XF33-F1
#
_entry.id   AF-A0A059XF33-F1
#
_cell.length_a   1.000
_cell.length_b   1.000
_cell.length_c   1.000
_cell.angle_alpha   90.00
_cell.angle_beta   90.00
_cell.angle_gamma   90.00
#
_symmetry.space_group_name_H-M   'P 1'
#
loop_
_entity.id
_entity.type
_entity.pdbx_description
1 polymer ?
#
loop_
_entity_poly.entity_id
_entity_poly.type
_entity_poly.pdbx_seq_one_letter_code
_entity_poly.pdbx_strand_id
1 'polypeptide(L)'
;MSDFATRQDVITSSDSTGTFSSTERQASTRLLDEADSLRASSITDFKQAQCTRQPAAGEVPVMKAGKATSGCDYEDLNKIAKETGVLNVPNLWSTASDSTARVVLHARKGTDEGVQQGTSVAIGKVGDQCVMATARHVVEDKPSRRILNSAVEMNDGNFYKYDVKILDKVSDRAVIAVKTGSKTDELCHPVQAAESVMTSGNGVIAGYPGNTNSKHLSMARVEGVQEVAPYSSDAKVKGKEITAEAHTKKGNSGGPMFDTSGNLRALVTRGPIDGRPDDDVTVLAPVTAQDQRRWMQEVRSAK
;
A
#
# COMPACT_ATOMS: atom_id res chain seq x y z
N MET A 1 10.00 -32.56 7.86
CA MET A 1 11.23 -32.03 8.49
C MET A 1 11.86 -31.13 7.45
N SER A 2 11.56 -29.84 7.54
CA SER A 2 11.93 -28.85 6.53
C SER A 2 13.09 -28.05 7.09
N ASP A 3 14.22 -28.07 6.39
CA ASP A 3 15.45 -27.38 6.77
C ASP A 3 15.18 -25.88 7.01
N PHE A 4 15.48 -25.44 8.23
CA PHE A 4 15.59 -24.03 8.57
C PHE A 4 16.85 -23.48 7.88
N ALA A 5 16.69 -22.97 6.66
CA ALA A 5 17.73 -22.19 6.01
C ALA A 5 18.08 -20.98 6.90
N THR A 6 19.37 -20.83 7.19
CA THR A 6 19.95 -19.73 7.96
C THR A 6 19.58 -18.40 7.30
N ARG A 7 18.71 -17.63 7.97
CA ARG A 7 18.19 -16.34 7.52
C ARG A 7 19.32 -15.31 7.50
N GLN A 8 19.62 -14.77 6.33
CA GLN A 8 20.53 -13.62 6.20
C GLN A 8 19.71 -12.33 6.36
N ASP A 9 19.99 -11.60 7.43
CA ASP A 9 19.63 -10.19 7.55
C ASP A 9 20.40 -9.41 6.49
N VAL A 10 19.75 -9.08 5.37
CA VAL A 10 20.33 -8.17 4.37
C VAL A 10 20.15 -6.73 4.87
N ILE A 11 20.89 -6.41 5.94
CA ILE A 11 21.36 -5.04 6.21
C ILE A 11 22.88 -5.11 6.22
N THR A 12 23.49 -5.50 5.10
CA THR A 12 24.93 -5.30 4.90
C THR A 12 25.14 -3.84 4.50
N SER A 13 25.07 -2.92 5.46
CA SER A 13 25.63 -1.57 5.28
C SER A 13 27.13 -1.65 5.49
N SER A 14 27.88 -1.89 4.41
CA SER A 14 29.32 -1.61 4.38
C SER A 14 29.63 -0.13 4.14
N ASP A 15 28.61 0.74 4.10
CA ASP A 15 28.79 2.18 3.92
C ASP A 15 28.49 3.01 5.17
N SER A 16 29.57 3.61 5.65
CA SER A 16 29.68 4.89 6.37
C SER A 16 29.48 4.94 7.89
N THR A 17 30.45 5.64 8.48
CA THR A 17 30.74 6.05 9.86
C THR A 17 29.68 6.94 10.53
N GLY A 18 28.38 6.72 10.26
CA GLY A 18 27.30 7.46 10.90
C GLY A 18 26.98 6.90 12.28
N THR A 19 27.29 7.66 13.33
CA THR A 19 26.85 7.35 14.70
C THR A 19 25.33 7.51 14.80
N PHE A 20 24.57 6.47 14.47
CA PHE A 20 23.13 6.45 14.74
C PHE A 20 22.88 6.73 16.23
N SER A 21 21.91 7.58 16.52
CA SER A 21 21.49 7.81 17.90
C SER A 21 20.97 6.49 18.51
N SER A 22 21.09 6.33 19.83
CA SER A 22 20.53 5.17 20.53
C SER A 22 19.03 5.00 20.24
N THR A 23 18.32 6.10 20.05
CA THR A 23 16.89 6.16 19.72
C THR A 23 16.59 5.55 18.34
N GLU A 24 17.36 5.86 17.30
CA GLU A 24 17.17 5.31 15.95
C GLU A 24 17.45 3.81 15.90
N ARG A 25 18.47 3.35 16.65
CA ARG A 25 18.75 1.92 16.78
C ARG A 25 17.59 1.18 17.45
N GLN A 26 17.09 1.70 18.57
CA GLN A 26 15.93 1.12 19.26
C GLN A 26 14.66 1.13 18.39
N ALA A 27 14.40 2.22 17.67
CA ALA A 27 13.27 2.30 16.75
C ALA A 27 13.41 1.30 15.60
N SER A 28 14.64 1.03 15.15
CA SER A 28 14.92 0.03 14.12
C SER A 28 14.70 -1.39 14.60
N THR A 29 15.20 -1.74 15.80
CA THR A 29 14.94 -3.05 16.41
C THR A 29 13.45 -3.28 16.61
N ARG A 30 12.72 -2.30 17.18
CA ARG A 30 11.26 -2.40 17.36
C ARG A 30 10.52 -2.59 16.05
N LEU A 31 10.88 -1.83 15.01
CA LEU A 31 10.27 -2.00 13.69
C LEU A 31 10.48 -3.44 13.17
N LEU A 32 11.67 -4.01 13.37
CA LEU A 32 11.99 -5.38 12.94
C LEU A 32 11.25 -6.43 13.76
N ASP A 33 11.20 -6.30 15.08
CA ASP A 33 10.45 -7.22 15.95
C ASP A 33 8.95 -7.23 15.60
N GLU A 34 8.39 -6.04 15.35
CA GLU A 34 6.99 -5.91 14.94
C GLU A 34 6.78 -6.40 13.51
N ALA A 35 7.69 -6.10 12.59
CA ALA A 35 7.71 -6.66 11.24
C ALA A 35 7.73 -8.20 11.26
N ASP A 36 8.51 -8.81 12.15
CA ASP A 36 8.55 -10.25 12.32
C ASP A 36 7.23 -10.82 12.85
N SER A 37 6.57 -10.12 13.78
CA SER A 37 5.22 -10.50 14.23
C SER A 37 4.21 -10.49 13.07
N LEU A 38 4.42 -9.59 12.10
CA LEU A 38 3.60 -9.46 10.92
C LEU A 38 3.96 -10.45 9.80
N ARG A 39 5.05 -11.22 9.92
CA ARG A 39 5.41 -12.30 8.99
C ARG A 39 4.79 -13.65 9.36
N ALA A 40 3.84 -13.67 10.30
CA ALA A 40 3.20 -14.90 10.75
C ALA A 40 2.67 -15.72 9.57
N SER A 41 2.87 -17.03 9.62
CA SER A 41 2.46 -17.97 8.56
C SER A 41 0.93 -18.11 8.42
N SER A 42 0.19 -17.51 9.34
CA SER A 42 -1.27 -17.54 9.40
C SER A 42 -1.82 -16.13 9.29
N ILE A 43 -2.88 -15.96 8.50
CA ILE A 43 -3.62 -14.70 8.37
C ILE A 43 -4.21 -14.28 9.71
N THR A 44 -4.10 -12.99 10.02
CA THR A 44 -4.69 -12.35 11.19
C THR A 44 -5.86 -11.45 10.83
N ASP A 45 -6.75 -11.23 11.78
CA ASP A 45 -7.85 -10.26 11.72
C ASP A 45 -7.35 -8.80 11.90
N PHE A 46 -8.25 -7.82 11.89
CA PHE A 46 -7.90 -6.40 12.09
C PHE A 46 -7.40 -6.04 13.50
N LYS A 47 -7.45 -6.99 14.44
CA LYS A 47 -6.91 -6.88 15.80
C LYS A 47 -5.64 -7.70 15.96
N GLN A 48 -5.09 -8.22 14.86
CA GLN A 48 -3.91 -9.07 14.82
C GLN A 48 -4.09 -10.42 15.52
N ALA A 49 -5.33 -10.84 15.78
CA ALA A 49 -5.63 -12.18 16.25
C ALA A 49 -5.63 -13.15 15.06
N GLN A 50 -5.03 -14.33 15.22
CA GLN A 50 -5.03 -15.34 14.16
C GLN A 50 -6.47 -15.71 13.76
N CYS A 51 -6.76 -15.70 12.45
CA CYS A 51 -8.04 -16.15 11.94
C CYS A 51 -8.23 -17.65 12.19
N THR A 52 -9.40 -18.02 12.74
CA THR A 52 -9.78 -19.42 13.05
C THR A 52 -9.71 -20.32 11.82
N ARG A 53 -10.00 -19.76 10.64
CA ARG A 53 -9.88 -20.43 9.34
C ARG A 53 -8.81 -19.70 8.53
N GLN A 54 -8.05 -20.46 7.73
CA GLN A 54 -7.13 -19.92 6.73
C GLN A 54 -7.76 -20.09 5.33
N PRO A 55 -7.41 -19.25 4.34
CA PRO A 55 -7.97 -19.36 2.99
C PRO A 55 -7.61 -20.71 2.38
N ALA A 56 -8.59 -21.34 1.72
CA ALA A 56 -8.33 -22.52 0.90
C ALA A 56 -7.61 -22.12 -0.38
N ALA A 57 -7.11 -23.11 -1.13
CA ALA A 57 -6.50 -22.86 -2.43
C ALA A 57 -7.48 -22.13 -3.36
N GLY A 58 -7.07 -20.99 -3.92
CA GLY A 58 -7.90 -20.16 -4.79
C GLY A 58 -8.77 -19.13 -4.05
N GLU A 59 -8.84 -19.19 -2.71
CA GLU A 59 -9.49 -18.15 -1.91
C GLU A 59 -8.51 -17.02 -1.55
N VAL A 60 -9.03 -15.80 -1.46
CA VAL A 60 -8.28 -14.63 -1.01
C VAL A 60 -9.05 -13.88 0.08
N PRO A 61 -8.37 -13.14 0.98
CA PRO A 61 -9.03 -12.26 1.93
C PRO A 61 -9.78 -11.15 1.17
N VAL A 62 -11.06 -10.96 1.48
CA VAL A 62 -11.91 -9.98 0.83
C VAL A 62 -12.54 -9.01 1.81
N MET A 63 -12.78 -7.79 1.35
CA MET A 63 -13.67 -6.83 2.00
C MET A 63 -14.76 -6.42 1.01
N LYS A 64 -16.01 -6.41 1.47
CA LYS A 64 -17.17 -6.08 0.63
C LYS A 64 -17.82 -4.79 1.13
N ALA A 65 -18.13 -3.89 0.21
CA ALA A 65 -18.99 -2.74 0.50
C ALA A 65 -20.32 -3.22 1.11
N GLY A 66 -20.80 -2.52 2.12
CA GLY A 66 -22.06 -2.72 2.82
C GLY A 66 -22.00 -3.87 3.82
N LYS A 67 -20.84 -4.49 3.99
CA LYS A 67 -20.66 -5.66 4.84
C LYS A 67 -19.59 -5.41 5.88
N ALA A 68 -19.98 -5.56 7.14
CA ALA A 68 -19.02 -5.71 8.22
C ALA A 68 -18.13 -6.92 7.95
N THR A 69 -16.84 -6.75 8.21
CA THR A 69 -15.84 -7.81 8.07
C THR A 69 -14.92 -7.76 9.28
N SER A 70 -14.41 -8.93 9.67
CA SER A 70 -13.39 -9.06 10.72
C SER A 70 -11.96 -9.03 10.17
N GLY A 71 -11.79 -9.17 8.85
CA GLY A 71 -10.50 -9.45 8.21
C GLY A 71 -10.21 -10.94 8.02
N CYS A 72 -11.17 -11.80 8.39
CA CYS A 72 -11.08 -13.27 8.19
C CYS A 72 -12.11 -13.80 7.18
N ASP A 73 -12.61 -12.92 6.31
CA ASP A 73 -13.55 -13.28 5.25
C ASP A 73 -12.75 -13.62 3.99
N TYR A 74 -12.95 -14.83 3.46
CA TYR A 74 -12.25 -15.31 2.27
C TYR A 74 -13.24 -15.76 1.20
N GLU A 75 -12.90 -15.50 -0.06
CA GLU A 75 -13.71 -15.91 -1.20
C GLU A 75 -12.87 -16.44 -2.34
N ASP A 76 -13.41 -17.47 -3.00
CA ASP A 76 -12.82 -18.07 -4.20
C ASP A 76 -12.82 -17.07 -5.36
N LEU A 77 -11.65 -16.83 -5.96
CA LEU A 77 -11.47 -15.85 -7.03
C LEU A 77 -12.36 -16.14 -8.26
N ASN A 78 -12.61 -17.41 -8.58
CA ASN A 78 -13.47 -17.78 -9.71
C ASN A 78 -14.95 -17.52 -9.41
N LYS A 79 -15.36 -17.70 -8.15
CA LYS A 79 -16.70 -17.31 -7.69
C LYS A 79 -16.88 -15.79 -7.81
N ILE A 80 -15.93 -14.99 -7.33
CA ILE A 80 -16.02 -13.51 -7.46
C ILE A 80 -16.06 -13.10 -8.94
N ALA A 81 -15.23 -13.71 -9.80
CA ALA A 81 -15.27 -13.44 -11.24
C ALA A 81 -16.63 -13.74 -11.88
N LYS A 82 -17.26 -14.86 -11.51
CA LYS A 82 -18.61 -15.22 -11.97
C LYS A 82 -19.68 -14.24 -11.47
N GLU A 83 -19.61 -13.85 -10.19
CA GLU A 83 -20.57 -12.91 -9.58
C GLU A 83 -20.47 -11.51 -10.17
N THR A 84 -19.26 -11.05 -10.49
CA THR A 84 -19.02 -9.72 -11.04
C THR A 84 -19.30 -9.66 -12.54
N GLY A 85 -19.14 -10.76 -13.27
CA GLY A 85 -19.40 -10.90 -14.71
C GLY A 85 -18.50 -10.08 -15.64
N VAL A 86 -17.81 -9.06 -15.12
CA VAL A 86 -16.99 -8.10 -15.88
C VAL A 86 -15.55 -8.04 -15.41
N LEU A 87 -15.23 -8.61 -14.24
CA LEU A 87 -13.88 -8.54 -13.67
C LEU A 87 -13.16 -9.88 -13.84
N ASN A 88 -11.98 -9.85 -14.44
CA ASN A 88 -11.05 -10.98 -14.41
C ASN A 88 -10.32 -10.99 -13.06
N VAL A 89 -11.06 -11.31 -12.00
CA VAL A 89 -10.58 -11.22 -10.62
C VAL A 89 -9.31 -12.04 -10.37
N PRO A 90 -9.14 -13.27 -10.90
CA PRO A 90 -7.88 -14.01 -10.76
C PRO A 90 -6.67 -13.24 -11.31
N ASN A 91 -6.78 -12.66 -12.51
CA ASN A 91 -5.69 -11.90 -13.12
C ASN A 91 -5.43 -10.58 -12.36
N LEU A 92 -6.49 -9.87 -11.96
CA LEU A 92 -6.37 -8.65 -11.17
C LEU A 92 -5.73 -8.91 -9.81
N TRP A 93 -6.08 -10.03 -9.16
CA TRP A 93 -5.44 -10.46 -7.93
C TRP A 93 -3.97 -10.80 -8.15
N SER A 94 -3.59 -11.51 -9.22
CA SER A 94 -2.18 -11.77 -9.53
C SER A 94 -1.40 -10.46 -9.67
N THR A 95 -1.88 -9.53 -10.50
CA THR A 95 -1.26 -8.21 -10.68
C THR A 95 -1.14 -7.46 -9.37
N ALA A 96 -2.20 -7.43 -8.57
CA ALA A 96 -2.20 -6.76 -7.26
C ALA A 96 -1.28 -7.45 -6.25
N SER A 97 -1.24 -8.79 -6.27
CA SER A 97 -0.38 -9.60 -5.41
C SER A 97 1.08 -9.30 -5.70
N ASP A 98 1.46 -9.17 -6.97
CA ASP A 98 2.86 -9.00 -7.35
C ASP A 98 3.33 -7.54 -7.22
N SER A 99 2.44 -6.57 -7.46
CA SER A 99 2.82 -5.15 -7.50
C SER A 99 2.59 -4.38 -6.20
N THR A 100 1.78 -4.90 -5.28
CA THR A 100 1.39 -4.18 -4.06
C THR A 100 2.24 -4.63 -2.87
N ALA A 101 2.79 -3.68 -2.13
CA ALA A 101 3.60 -3.94 -0.94
C ALA A 101 3.04 -3.21 0.29
N ARG A 102 3.45 -3.67 1.46
CA ARG A 102 3.08 -3.06 2.74
C ARG A 102 4.14 -2.05 3.15
N VAL A 103 3.71 -0.83 3.47
CA VAL A 103 4.58 0.19 4.08
C VAL A 103 4.42 0.08 5.59
N VAL A 104 5.52 -0.09 6.32
CA VAL A 104 5.51 -0.14 7.80
C VAL A 104 6.40 0.96 8.36
N LEU A 105 5.84 1.69 9.31
CA LEU A 105 6.43 2.90 9.86
C LEU A 105 6.39 2.82 11.37
N HIS A 106 7.51 3.10 12.01
CA HIS A 106 7.52 3.40 13.43
C HIS A 106 7.47 4.92 13.60
N ALA A 107 6.40 5.44 14.19
CA ALA A 107 6.17 6.88 14.27
C ALA A 107 5.71 7.33 15.66
N ARG A 108 6.05 8.57 15.99
CA ARG A 108 5.67 9.24 17.24
C ARG A 108 4.75 10.43 16.97
N LYS A 109 3.60 10.48 17.64
CA LYS A 109 2.62 11.57 17.62
C LYS A 109 2.43 12.08 19.06
N GLY A 110 3.03 13.23 19.38
CA GLY A 110 3.07 13.71 20.76
C GLY A 110 3.89 12.76 21.65
N THR A 111 3.27 12.23 22.70
CA THR A 111 3.85 11.20 23.59
C THR A 111 3.61 9.78 23.09
N ASP A 112 2.70 9.59 22.13
CA ASP A 112 2.32 8.27 21.64
C ASP A 112 3.30 7.81 20.57
N GLU A 113 3.93 6.67 20.77
CA GLU A 113 4.83 6.01 19.85
C GLU A 113 4.25 4.64 19.47
N GLY A 114 4.30 4.29 18.18
CA GLY A 114 3.83 2.98 17.74
C GLY A 114 3.94 2.79 16.23
N VAL A 115 3.71 1.56 15.81
CA VAL A 115 3.73 1.22 14.39
C VAL A 115 2.45 1.61 13.68
N GLN A 116 2.64 2.18 12.50
CA GLN A 116 1.62 2.52 11.54
C GLN A 116 1.91 1.77 10.26
N GLN A 117 0.84 1.48 9.51
CA GLN A 117 0.95 0.79 8.25
C GLN A 117 0.24 1.57 7.15
N GLY A 118 0.71 1.38 5.94
CA GLY A 118 0.07 1.79 4.71
C GLY A 118 0.34 0.76 3.62
N THR A 119 -0.09 1.08 2.42
CA THR A 119 0.08 0.25 1.24
C THR A 119 0.80 1.05 0.15
N SER A 120 1.58 0.41 -0.69
CA SER A 120 2.21 1.00 -1.88
C SER A 120 2.05 0.09 -3.09
N VAL A 121 2.25 0.64 -4.29
CA VAL A 121 2.23 -0.11 -5.55
C VAL A 121 3.46 0.20 -6.39
N ALA A 122 4.08 -0.83 -6.98
CA ALA A 122 5.24 -0.68 -7.85
C ALA A 122 4.84 0.02 -9.16
N ILE A 123 5.52 1.11 -9.50
CA ILE A 123 5.28 1.91 -10.71
C ILE A 123 6.49 2.00 -11.65
N GLY A 124 7.64 1.48 -11.24
CA GLY A 124 8.80 1.38 -12.12
C GLY A 124 10.06 0.87 -11.43
N LYS A 125 11.13 0.76 -12.20
CA LYS A 125 12.47 0.37 -11.74
C LYS A 125 13.47 1.46 -12.11
N VAL A 126 14.43 1.73 -11.23
CA VAL A 126 15.54 2.67 -11.51
C VAL A 126 16.85 2.15 -10.91
N GLY A 127 17.62 1.40 -11.69
CA GLY A 127 18.81 0.68 -11.18
C GLY A 127 18.39 -0.41 -10.19
N ASP A 128 19.00 -0.41 -9.01
CA ASP A 128 18.78 -1.36 -7.90
C ASP A 128 17.62 -0.95 -6.96
N GLN A 129 16.68 -0.17 -7.48
CA GLN A 129 15.55 0.36 -6.72
C GLN A 129 14.21 0.04 -7.40
N CYS A 130 13.27 -0.41 -6.57
CA CYS A 130 11.86 -0.47 -6.95
C CYS A 130 11.19 0.88 -6.62
N VAL A 131 10.65 1.55 -7.62
CA VAL A 131 9.93 2.81 -7.44
C VAL A 131 8.46 2.51 -7.22
N MET A 132 7.92 2.99 -6.10
CA MET A 132 6.55 2.71 -5.69
C MET A 132 5.77 4.00 -5.44
N ALA A 133 4.48 4.00 -5.79
CA ALA A 133 3.53 5.04 -5.43
C ALA A 133 2.78 4.66 -4.15
N THR A 134 2.45 5.65 -3.32
CA THR A 134 1.65 5.49 -2.09
C THR A 134 0.95 6.82 -1.76
N ALA A 135 0.23 6.88 -0.64
CA ALA A 135 -0.37 8.11 -0.16
C ALA A 135 0.67 8.95 0.60
N ARG A 136 0.65 10.27 0.43
CA ARG A 136 1.60 11.18 1.10
C ARG A 136 1.47 11.09 2.62
N HIS A 137 0.26 11.08 3.16
CA HIS A 137 0.06 10.99 4.61
C HIS A 137 0.59 9.69 5.23
N VAL A 138 0.85 8.65 4.43
CA VAL A 138 1.54 7.45 4.91
C VAL A 138 2.99 7.80 5.20
N VAL A 139 3.74 8.35 4.24
CA VAL A 139 5.20 8.48 4.31
C VAL A 139 5.72 9.85 4.75
N GLU A 140 4.86 10.85 4.94
CA GLU A 140 5.27 12.20 5.31
C GLU A 140 5.64 12.33 6.80
N ASP A 141 6.87 12.74 7.08
CA ASP A 141 7.28 13.23 8.40
C ASP A 141 6.82 14.69 8.60
N LYS A 142 6.17 14.98 9.73
CA LYS A 142 5.69 16.31 10.09
C LYS A 142 5.86 16.59 11.59
N PRO A 143 5.84 17.86 12.04
CA PRO A 143 6.01 18.17 13.48
C PRO A 143 5.02 17.44 14.40
N SER A 144 3.80 17.20 13.93
CA SER A 144 2.78 16.46 14.69
C SER A 144 2.90 14.93 14.59
N ARG A 145 3.75 14.41 13.70
CA ARG A 145 3.99 12.97 13.52
C ARG A 145 5.41 12.76 12.97
N ARG A 146 6.34 12.42 13.86
CA ARG A 146 7.73 12.10 13.50
C ARG A 146 7.87 10.65 13.10
N ILE A 147 8.38 10.37 11.90
CA ILE A 147 8.73 9.01 11.49
C ILE A 147 10.13 8.72 12.05
N LEU A 148 10.22 7.72 12.92
CA LEU A 148 11.47 7.30 13.57
C LEU A 148 12.20 6.26 12.71
N ASN A 149 11.45 5.37 12.07
CA ASN A 149 11.97 4.42 11.11
C ASN A 149 10.87 4.00 10.13
N SER A 150 11.26 3.51 8.96
CA SER A 150 10.32 3.12 7.90
C SER A 150 10.92 2.07 6.96
N ALA A 151 10.09 1.12 6.55
CA ALA A 151 10.44 0.10 5.57
C ALA A 151 9.24 -0.30 4.71
N VAL A 152 9.51 -0.97 3.59
CA VAL A 152 8.50 -1.65 2.77
C VAL A 152 8.74 -3.14 2.84
N GLU A 153 7.71 -3.90 3.18
CA GLU A 153 7.72 -5.35 3.04
C GLU A 153 7.37 -5.75 1.62
N MET A 154 8.30 -6.40 0.93
CA MET A 154 8.12 -6.90 -0.44
C MET A 154 7.57 -8.34 -0.43
N ASN A 155 7.28 -8.90 -1.61
CA ASN A 155 6.64 -10.22 -1.74
C ASN A 155 7.47 -11.40 -1.23
N ASP A 156 8.77 -11.23 -1.01
CA ASP A 156 9.63 -12.22 -0.34
C ASP A 156 9.51 -12.18 1.20
N GLY A 157 8.61 -11.33 1.73
CA GLY A 157 8.44 -11.08 3.15
C GLY A 157 9.56 -10.23 3.76
N ASN A 158 10.54 -9.77 2.98
CA ASN A 158 11.64 -8.95 3.49
C ASN A 158 11.31 -7.47 3.54
N PHE A 159 11.85 -6.79 4.55
CA PHE A 159 11.67 -5.36 4.77
C PHE A 159 12.86 -4.61 4.21
N TYR A 160 12.58 -3.68 3.31
CA TYR A 160 13.59 -2.87 2.62
C TYR A 160 13.42 -1.41 2.98
N LYS A 161 14.53 -0.72 3.24
CA LYS A 161 14.52 0.73 3.42
C LYS A 161 14.12 1.41 2.12
N TYR A 162 13.50 2.57 2.25
CA TYR A 162 13.15 3.40 1.11
C TYR A 162 13.50 4.87 1.37
N ASP A 163 13.70 5.61 0.29
CA ASP A 163 13.77 7.07 0.34
C ASP A 163 12.47 7.66 -0.23
N VAL A 164 11.94 8.70 0.42
CA VAL A 164 10.85 9.50 -0.17
C VAL A 164 11.43 10.38 -1.27
N LYS A 165 10.90 10.25 -2.49
CA LYS A 165 11.35 11.04 -3.65
C LYS A 165 10.40 12.18 -3.98
N ILE A 166 9.09 11.93 -3.88
CA ILE A 166 8.05 12.90 -4.26
C ILE A 166 6.98 12.95 -3.17
N LEU A 167 6.55 14.17 -2.81
CA LEU A 167 5.39 14.44 -1.97
C LEU A 167 4.46 15.42 -2.70
N ASP A 168 3.40 14.89 -3.31
CA ASP A 168 2.36 15.68 -3.95
C ASP A 168 1.35 16.17 -2.91
N LYS A 169 1.50 17.45 -2.57
CA LYS A 169 0.66 18.12 -1.57
C LYS A 169 -0.79 18.36 -2.03
N VAL A 170 -1.03 18.37 -3.34
CA VAL A 170 -2.35 18.67 -3.90
C VAL A 170 -3.24 17.44 -3.81
N SER A 171 -2.71 16.27 -4.17
CA SER A 171 -3.51 15.05 -4.36
C SER A 171 -3.24 13.96 -3.33
N ASP A 172 -2.46 14.23 -2.27
CA ASP A 172 -2.05 13.24 -1.27
C ASP A 172 -1.31 12.02 -1.86
N ARG A 173 -0.48 12.24 -2.87
CA ARG A 173 0.31 11.18 -3.52
C ARG A 173 1.76 11.30 -3.11
N ALA A 174 2.44 10.17 -3.00
CA ALA A 174 3.87 10.14 -2.80
C ALA A 174 4.52 9.07 -3.65
N VAL A 175 5.80 9.26 -3.92
CA VAL A 175 6.65 8.26 -4.59
C VAL A 175 7.85 7.99 -3.71
N ILE A 176 8.11 6.71 -3.50
CA ILE A 176 9.24 6.20 -2.73
C ILE A 176 10.13 5.33 -3.62
N ALA A 177 11.43 5.31 -3.34
CA ALA A 177 12.39 4.42 -3.98
C ALA A 177 12.87 3.39 -2.94
N VAL A 178 12.43 2.15 -3.10
CA VAL A 178 12.76 1.01 -2.22
C VAL A 178 14.07 0.39 -2.67
N LYS A 179 15.04 0.28 -1.76
CA LYS A 179 16.40 -0.22 -2.04
C LYS A 179 16.43 -1.73 -2.02
N THR A 180 16.01 -2.36 -3.12
CA THR A 180 15.93 -3.83 -3.24
C THR A 180 17.22 -4.48 -3.74
N GLY A 181 18.20 -3.69 -4.18
CA GLY A 181 19.53 -4.20 -4.50
C GLY A 181 19.51 -5.14 -5.71
N SER A 182 20.27 -6.24 -5.63
CA SER A 182 20.28 -7.26 -6.68
C SER A 182 18.93 -7.98 -6.88
N LYS A 183 17.98 -7.83 -5.96
CA LYS A 183 16.65 -8.43 -6.04
C LYS A 183 15.61 -7.55 -6.75
N THR A 184 15.98 -6.37 -7.26
CA THR A 184 15.00 -5.47 -7.91
C THR A 184 14.23 -6.14 -9.04
N ASP A 185 14.89 -6.96 -9.85
CA ASP A 185 14.22 -7.58 -10.98
C ASP A 185 13.23 -8.67 -10.60
N GLU A 186 13.51 -9.39 -9.51
CA GLU A 186 12.66 -10.42 -8.93
C GLU A 186 11.47 -9.80 -8.18
N LEU A 187 11.69 -8.76 -7.39
CA LEU A 187 10.68 -8.26 -6.45
C LEU A 187 9.83 -7.10 -6.98
N CYS A 188 10.32 -6.39 -7.99
CA CYS A 188 9.63 -5.22 -8.51
C CYS A 188 8.84 -5.58 -9.76
N HIS A 189 7.51 -5.59 -9.63
CA HIS A 189 6.58 -5.82 -10.74
C HIS A 189 5.76 -4.55 -11.02
N PRO A 190 6.30 -3.58 -11.78
CA PRO A 190 5.60 -2.34 -12.08
C PRO A 190 4.29 -2.54 -12.83
N VAL A 191 3.27 -1.79 -12.42
CA VAL A 191 2.01 -1.67 -13.16
C VAL A 191 2.01 -0.44 -14.05
N GLN A 192 1.17 -0.46 -15.08
CA GLN A 192 0.93 0.70 -15.93
C GLN A 192 -0.26 1.49 -15.39
N ALA A 193 -0.10 2.80 -15.25
CA ALA A 193 -1.22 3.70 -15.03
C ALA A 193 -1.96 3.95 -16.34
N ALA A 194 -3.28 4.12 -16.27
CA ALA A 194 -4.06 4.46 -17.45
C ALA A 194 -3.86 5.92 -17.88
N GLU A 195 -4.12 6.22 -19.15
CA GLU A 195 -3.87 7.56 -19.71
C GLU A 195 -4.77 8.66 -19.11
N SER A 196 -5.97 8.31 -18.66
CA SER A 196 -6.95 9.27 -18.14
C SER A 196 -7.52 8.88 -16.78
N VAL A 197 -7.98 9.90 -16.06
CA VAL A 197 -8.71 9.75 -14.80
C VAL A 197 -9.99 8.97 -15.04
N MET A 198 -10.21 7.93 -14.24
CA MET A 198 -11.43 7.14 -14.29
C MET A 198 -12.59 7.93 -13.68
N THR A 199 -13.65 8.17 -14.45
CA THR A 199 -14.83 8.93 -14.01
C THR A 199 -16.01 8.05 -13.62
N SER A 200 -16.01 6.78 -14.05
CA SER A 200 -16.99 5.75 -13.71
C SER A 200 -16.45 4.37 -14.05
N GLY A 201 -17.08 3.32 -13.55
CA GLY A 201 -16.80 1.92 -13.90
C GLY A 201 -16.38 1.06 -12.71
N ASN A 202 -15.97 -0.16 -12.98
CA ASN A 202 -15.62 -1.14 -11.96
C ASN A 202 -14.11 -1.39 -11.88
N GLY A 203 -13.66 -1.84 -10.72
CA GLY A 203 -12.29 -2.24 -10.50
C GLY A 203 -12.08 -2.94 -9.16
N VAL A 204 -10.83 -3.05 -8.76
CA VAL A 204 -10.45 -3.66 -7.47
C VAL A 204 -9.44 -2.79 -6.74
N ILE A 205 -9.51 -2.79 -5.42
CA ILE A 205 -8.53 -2.20 -4.52
C ILE A 205 -7.80 -3.33 -3.81
N ALA A 206 -6.48 -3.24 -3.73
CA ALA A 206 -5.67 -4.14 -2.91
C ALA A 206 -4.92 -3.37 -1.82
N GLY A 207 -4.79 -3.96 -0.64
CA GLY A 207 -3.95 -3.40 0.42
C GLY A 207 -4.01 -4.15 1.73
N TYR A 208 -3.44 -3.55 2.77
CA TYR A 208 -3.26 -4.18 4.09
C TYR A 208 -4.14 -3.47 5.13
N PRO A 209 -5.45 -3.79 5.20
CA PRO A 209 -6.38 -3.18 6.16
C PRO A 209 -6.03 -3.55 7.62
N GLY A 210 -6.31 -2.63 8.54
CA GLY A 210 -6.43 -2.90 9.97
C GLY A 210 -5.23 -3.59 10.62
N ASN A 211 -4.01 -3.28 10.21
CA ASN A 211 -2.79 -3.95 10.70
C ASN A 211 -2.71 -5.47 10.43
N THR A 212 -3.55 -5.99 9.53
CA THR A 212 -3.50 -7.41 9.13
C THR A 212 -2.15 -7.73 8.50
N ASN A 213 -1.73 -8.99 8.64
CA ASN A 213 -0.56 -9.50 7.93
C ASN A 213 -0.85 -9.95 6.49
N SER A 214 -2.10 -9.88 6.04
CA SER A 214 -2.48 -10.31 4.71
C SER A 214 -3.01 -9.16 3.86
N LYS A 215 -2.67 -9.22 2.58
CA LYS A 215 -3.30 -8.38 1.57
C LYS A 215 -4.76 -8.77 1.41
N HIS A 216 -5.63 -7.78 1.34
CA HIS A 216 -7.06 -7.95 1.10
C HIS A 216 -7.43 -7.34 -0.24
N LEU A 217 -8.43 -7.95 -0.87
CA LEU A 217 -9.07 -7.47 -2.08
C LEU A 217 -10.41 -6.81 -1.72
N SER A 218 -10.65 -5.60 -2.19
CA SER A 218 -11.98 -4.98 -2.18
C SER A 218 -12.42 -4.74 -3.61
N MET A 219 -13.66 -5.12 -3.91
CA MET A 219 -14.30 -4.68 -5.14
C MET A 219 -14.58 -3.18 -5.05
N ALA A 220 -14.49 -2.48 -6.17
CA ALA A 220 -14.74 -1.04 -6.22
C ALA A 220 -15.61 -0.67 -7.43
N ARG A 221 -16.60 0.20 -7.20
CA ARG A 221 -17.39 0.85 -8.25
C ARG A 221 -17.19 2.36 -8.16
N VAL A 222 -16.56 2.94 -9.17
CA VAL A 222 -16.33 4.39 -9.25
C VAL A 222 -17.65 5.10 -9.52
N GLU A 223 -17.96 6.07 -8.66
CA GLU A 223 -19.20 6.86 -8.71
C GLU A 223 -18.99 8.22 -9.37
N GLY A 224 -17.78 8.78 -9.27
CA GLY A 224 -17.49 10.06 -9.90
C GLY A 224 -16.11 10.61 -9.58
N VAL A 225 -15.86 11.80 -10.13
CA VAL A 225 -14.66 12.62 -9.89
C VAL A 225 -15.12 14.00 -9.48
N GLN A 226 -14.48 14.55 -8.45
CA GLN A 226 -14.76 15.89 -7.95
C GLN A 226 -13.49 16.72 -7.82
N GLU A 227 -13.61 18.03 -8.05
CA GLU A 227 -12.57 18.98 -7.63
C GLU A 227 -12.68 19.22 -6.14
N VAL A 228 -11.55 19.14 -5.45
CA VAL A 228 -11.50 19.36 -4.00
C VAL A 228 -10.45 20.39 -3.64
N ALA A 229 -10.59 20.98 -2.45
CA ALA A 229 -9.49 21.69 -1.84
C ALA A 229 -8.25 20.78 -1.80
N PRO A 230 -7.04 21.32 -1.97
CA PRO A 230 -5.85 20.51 -1.90
C PRO A 230 -5.74 19.83 -0.53
N TYR A 231 -5.14 18.65 -0.50
CA TYR A 231 -4.93 17.91 0.75
C TYR A 231 -4.13 18.70 1.79
N SER A 232 -3.27 19.61 1.31
CA SER A 232 -2.46 20.51 2.12
C SER A 232 -2.95 21.95 1.99
N SER A 233 -3.15 22.64 3.11
CA SER A 233 -3.62 24.03 3.12
C SER A 233 -2.65 25.05 2.50
N ASP A 234 -1.37 24.68 2.33
CA ASP A 234 -0.34 25.49 1.70
C ASP A 234 -0.31 25.38 0.17
N ALA A 235 -1.02 24.41 -0.42
CA ALA A 235 -1.16 24.32 -1.86
C ALA A 235 -2.26 25.28 -2.37
N LYS A 236 -1.99 25.94 -3.51
CA LYS A 236 -2.88 26.97 -4.08
C LYS A 236 -3.78 26.48 -5.21
N VAL A 237 -3.66 25.20 -5.58
CA VAL A 237 -4.37 24.58 -6.70
C VAL A 237 -5.30 23.51 -6.16
N LYS A 238 -6.50 23.40 -6.73
CA LYS A 238 -7.44 22.34 -6.40
C LYS A 238 -6.92 20.97 -6.82
N GLY A 239 -7.19 19.96 -5.99
CA GLY A 239 -6.96 18.56 -6.33
C GLY A 239 -8.15 17.95 -7.06
N LYS A 240 -7.97 16.72 -7.51
CA LYS A 240 -9.06 15.85 -7.97
C LYS A 240 -9.13 14.64 -7.05
N GLU A 241 -10.33 14.23 -6.71
CA GLU A 241 -10.60 13.00 -5.97
C GLU A 241 -11.59 12.15 -6.76
N ILE A 242 -11.39 10.83 -6.72
CA ILE A 242 -12.36 9.84 -7.18
C ILE A 242 -13.12 9.34 -5.94
N THR A 243 -14.44 9.26 -6.05
CA THR A 243 -15.27 8.53 -5.08
C THR A 243 -15.63 7.16 -5.65
N ALA A 244 -15.51 6.13 -4.82
CA ALA A 244 -15.88 4.77 -5.18
C ALA A 244 -16.60 4.08 -4.04
N GLU A 245 -17.63 3.30 -4.38
CA GLU A 245 -18.22 2.32 -3.47
C GLU A 245 -17.24 1.16 -3.32
N ALA A 246 -16.58 1.08 -2.16
CA ALA A 246 -15.61 0.05 -1.82
C ALA A 246 -15.39 0.02 -0.30
N HIS A 247 -15.10 -1.17 0.23
CA HIS A 247 -14.74 -1.30 1.65
C HIS A 247 -13.23 -1.16 1.81
N THR A 248 -12.81 -0.10 2.49
CA THR A 248 -11.42 0.08 2.92
C THR A 248 -11.36 0.40 4.40
N LYS A 249 -10.18 0.20 5.00
CA LYS A 249 -9.88 0.54 6.39
C LYS A 249 -8.55 1.28 6.48
N LYS A 250 -8.23 1.81 7.65
CA LYS A 250 -6.87 2.28 7.97
C LYS A 250 -5.86 1.19 7.58
N GLY A 251 -4.76 1.57 6.93
CA GLY A 251 -3.78 0.62 6.36
C GLY A 251 -3.95 0.41 4.85
N ASN A 252 -5.15 0.56 4.29
CA ASN A 252 -5.33 0.61 2.84
C ASN A 252 -4.77 1.87 2.20
N SER A 253 -4.53 2.94 2.97
CA SER A 253 -3.96 4.19 2.45
C SER A 253 -2.73 3.95 1.58
N GLY A 254 -2.74 4.50 0.37
CA GLY A 254 -1.73 4.31 -0.67
C GLY A 254 -1.90 3.03 -1.50
N GLY A 255 -2.89 2.19 -1.18
CA GLY A 255 -3.19 0.98 -1.92
C GLY A 255 -3.72 1.28 -3.32
N PRO A 256 -3.35 0.48 -4.33
CA PRO A 256 -3.78 0.73 -5.69
C PRO A 256 -5.25 0.39 -5.90
N MET A 257 -5.91 1.20 -6.73
CA MET A 257 -7.14 0.84 -7.41
C MET A 257 -6.83 0.52 -8.88
N PHE A 258 -7.16 -0.69 -9.30
CA PHE A 258 -7.01 -1.19 -10.65
C PHE A 258 -8.35 -1.20 -11.38
N ASP A 259 -8.36 -0.88 -12.68
CA ASP A 259 -9.55 -1.11 -13.52
C ASP A 259 -9.69 -2.59 -13.94
N THR A 260 -10.72 -2.88 -14.73
CA THR A 260 -10.98 -4.22 -15.29
C THR A 260 -9.85 -4.78 -16.16
N SER A 261 -8.96 -3.92 -16.66
CA SER A 261 -7.80 -4.28 -17.50
C SER A 261 -6.50 -4.41 -16.70
N GLY A 262 -6.53 -4.17 -15.38
CA GLY A 262 -5.36 -4.22 -14.52
C GLY A 262 -4.49 -2.97 -14.57
N ASN A 263 -4.97 -1.87 -15.17
CA ASN A 263 -4.25 -0.60 -15.14
C ASN A 263 -4.49 0.11 -13.81
N LEU A 264 -3.43 0.72 -13.26
CA LEU A 264 -3.53 1.60 -12.11
C LEU A 264 -4.35 2.85 -12.45
N ARG A 265 -5.37 3.14 -11.64
CA ARG A 265 -6.26 4.30 -11.80
C ARG A 265 -6.14 5.30 -10.67
N ALA A 266 -5.89 4.83 -9.46
CA ALA A 266 -5.84 5.69 -8.28
C ALA A 266 -5.12 5.02 -7.10
N LEU A 267 -4.84 5.79 -6.05
CA LEU A 267 -4.36 5.31 -4.76
C LEU A 267 -5.40 5.62 -3.68
N VAL A 268 -5.60 4.75 -2.70
CA VAL A 268 -6.50 5.02 -1.58
C VAL A 268 -5.99 6.19 -0.75
N THR A 269 -6.81 7.21 -0.56
CA THR A 269 -6.50 8.40 0.25
C THR A 269 -7.14 8.27 1.63
N ARG A 270 -8.44 7.97 1.66
CA ARG A 270 -9.22 7.77 2.88
C ARG A 270 -10.32 6.76 2.63
N GLY A 271 -10.59 5.95 3.63
CA GLY A 271 -11.72 5.03 3.62
C GLY A 271 -13.03 5.74 4.01
N PRO A 272 -14.09 4.96 4.25
CA PRO A 272 -15.41 5.48 4.62
C PRO A 272 -15.30 6.60 5.66
N ILE A 273 -15.81 7.77 5.29
CA ILE A 273 -15.82 8.97 6.13
C ILE A 273 -16.76 8.68 7.30
N ASP A 274 -16.21 8.71 8.52
CA ASP A 274 -16.95 8.65 9.79
C ASP A 274 -17.64 7.34 10.20
N GLY A 275 -16.96 6.19 10.10
CA GLY A 275 -17.21 5.04 11.00
C GLY A 275 -18.64 4.46 11.01
N ARG A 276 -19.48 4.89 10.07
CA ARG A 276 -20.83 4.38 9.85
C ARG A 276 -20.71 3.17 8.93
N PRO A 277 -21.27 2.02 9.33
CA PRO A 277 -21.27 0.81 8.50
C PRO A 277 -21.91 0.98 7.11
N ASP A 278 -22.66 2.08 6.91
CA ASP A 278 -23.48 2.33 5.72
C ASP A 278 -22.82 3.31 4.72
N ASP A 279 -21.69 3.94 5.07
CA ASP A 279 -21.02 4.93 4.22
C ASP A 279 -19.84 4.29 3.47
N ASP A 280 -20.07 3.33 2.56
CA ASP A 280 -19.03 2.59 1.80
C ASP A 280 -18.23 3.42 0.78
N VAL A 281 -18.10 4.72 1.00
CA VAL A 281 -17.41 5.62 0.10
C VAL A 281 -15.92 5.64 0.44
N THR A 282 -15.14 5.01 -0.42
CA THR A 282 -13.69 5.17 -0.44
C THR A 282 -13.32 6.35 -1.35
N VAL A 283 -12.41 7.19 -0.87
CA VAL A 283 -11.86 8.31 -1.64
C VAL A 283 -10.47 7.97 -2.12
N LEU A 284 -10.23 8.19 -3.42
CA LEU A 284 -9.00 7.83 -4.09
C LEU A 284 -8.34 9.05 -4.75
N ALA A 285 -7.01 9.12 -4.67
CA ALA A 285 -6.19 10.06 -5.41
C ALA A 285 -5.91 9.51 -6.83
N PRO A 286 -6.38 10.16 -7.90
CA PRO A 286 -6.20 9.66 -9.26
C PRO A 286 -4.73 9.59 -9.66
N VAL A 287 -4.38 8.58 -10.47
CA VAL A 287 -3.06 8.39 -11.05
C VAL A 287 -3.21 8.18 -12.55
N THR A 288 -2.43 8.94 -13.32
CA THR A 288 -2.41 8.82 -14.79
C THR A 288 -1.05 8.36 -15.30
N ALA A 289 -0.99 7.88 -16.53
CA ALA A 289 0.26 7.58 -17.21
C ALA A 289 1.18 8.82 -17.31
N GLN A 290 0.60 10.03 -17.44
CA GLN A 290 1.36 11.28 -17.40
C GLN A 290 2.02 11.49 -16.03
N ASP A 291 1.29 11.26 -14.94
CA ASP A 291 1.86 11.33 -13.58
C ASP A 291 2.99 10.32 -13.42
N GLN A 292 2.75 9.06 -13.81
CA GLN A 292 3.76 8.00 -13.74
C GLN A 292 5.03 8.36 -14.54
N ARG A 293 4.90 8.83 -15.78
CA ARG A 293 6.04 9.28 -16.61
C ARG A 293 6.82 10.39 -15.92
N ARG A 294 6.13 11.42 -15.42
CA ARG A 294 6.73 12.54 -14.69
C ARG A 294 7.49 12.06 -13.45
N TRP A 295 6.86 11.24 -12.62
CA TRP A 295 7.47 10.71 -11.41
C TRP A 295 8.72 9.88 -11.73
N MET A 296 8.63 9.00 -12.73
CA MET A 296 9.77 8.17 -13.14
C MET A 296 10.92 9.01 -13.70
N GLN A 297 10.63 10.12 -14.38
CA GLN A 297 11.65 11.05 -14.83
C GLN A 297 12.34 11.75 -13.65
N GLU A 298 11.55 12.26 -12.69
CA GLU A 298 12.08 12.95 -11.50
C GLU A 298 12.98 12.02 -10.66
N VAL A 299 12.56 10.78 -10.43
CA VAL A 299 13.36 9.79 -9.69
C VAL A 299 14.67 9.47 -10.42
N ARG A 300 14.66 9.37 -11.75
CA ARG A 300 15.89 9.12 -12.54
C ARG A 300 16.86 10.28 -12.48
N SER A 301 16.37 11.52 -12.48
CA SER A 301 17.19 12.73 -12.46
C SER A 301 17.79 13.05 -11.09
N ALA A 302 17.28 12.43 -10.02
CA ALA A 302 17.77 12.63 -8.65
C ALA A 302 18.92 11.69 -8.24
N LYS A 303 19.51 10.96 -9.20
CA LYS A 303 20.72 10.16 -9.02
C LYS A 303 21.97 11.01 -9.22
#